data_AF-A0A257VEP8-F1
#
_entry.id   AF-A0A257VEP8-F1
#
_cell.length_a   1.000
_cell.length_b   1.000
_cell.length_c   1.000
_cell.angle_alpha   90.00
_cell.angle_beta   90.00
_cell.angle_gamma   90.00
#
_symmetry.space_group_name_H-M   'P 1'
#
loop_
_entity.id
_entity.type
_entity.pdbx_description
1 polymer ?
#
loop_
_entity_poly.entity_id
_entity_poly.type
_entity_poly.pdbx_seq_one_letter_code
_entity_poly.pdbx_strand_id
1 'polypeptide(L)'
;NVIDFQMSIQNAVNFPRFHHQWRPDKLYLEPGFSPDTRRLLEQKGHKLETAANICEISAIQVEASGWLAGAADPRVEGKAAGY
;
A
#
# COMPACT_ATOMS: atom_id res chain seq x y z
N ASN A 1 6.36 -4.61 -2.16
CA ASN A 1 6.91 -3.39 -1.49
C ASN A 1 8.24 -3.67 -0.80
N VAL A 2 8.29 -4.50 0.25
CA VAL A 2 9.55 -4.76 0.96
C VAL A 2 10.56 -5.54 0.10
N ILE A 3 10.13 -6.62 -0.58
CA ILE A 3 11.03 -7.46 -1.38
C ILE A 3 11.38 -6.79 -2.71
N ASP A 4 10.41 -6.51 -3.57
CA ASP A 4 10.74 -6.06 -4.94
C ASP A 4 11.20 -4.60 -5.00
N PHE A 5 10.60 -3.72 -4.18
CA PHE A 5 10.91 -2.30 -4.16
C PHE A 5 11.88 -1.90 -3.05
N GLN A 6 12.38 -2.88 -2.26
CA GLN A 6 13.38 -2.67 -1.21
C GLN A 6 12.99 -1.56 -0.22
N MET A 7 11.69 -1.39 0.01
CA MET A 7 11.18 -0.39 0.94
C MET A 7 11.36 -0.86 2.39
N SER A 8 11.66 0.06 3.30
CA SER A 8 11.49 -0.21 4.74
C SER A 8 10.04 -0.60 5.05
N ILE A 9 9.83 -1.36 6.12
CA ILE A 9 8.48 -1.83 6.48
C ILE A 9 7.46 -0.68 6.64
N GLN A 10 7.86 0.45 7.24
CA GLN A 10 6.97 1.60 7.38
C GLN A 10 6.64 2.23 6.03
N ASN A 11 7.63 2.39 5.13
CA ASN A 11 7.37 2.91 3.79
C ASN A 11 6.46 1.97 3.00
N ALA A 12 6.64 0.65 3.14
CA ALA A 12 5.81 -0.35 2.48
C ALA A 12 4.35 -0.30 2.93
N VAL A 13 4.10 -0.08 4.23
CA VAL A 13 2.75 0.09 4.81
C VAL A 13 2.12 1.42 4.39
N ASN A 14 2.90 2.50 4.37
CA ASN A 14 2.45 3.84 4.00
C ASN A 14 2.10 3.97 2.52
N PHE A 15 2.80 3.24 1.65
CA PHE A 15 2.67 3.40 0.20
C PHE A 15 1.21 3.21 -0.25
N PRO A 16 0.71 4.02 -1.21
CA PRO A 16 -0.64 3.87 -1.76
C PRO A 16 -0.90 2.48 -2.33
N ARG A 17 -2.11 1.97 -2.08
CA ARG A 17 -2.52 0.62 -2.47
C ARG A 17 -3.48 0.66 -3.66
N PHE A 18 -3.48 -0.43 -4.41
CA PHE A 18 -4.46 -0.70 -5.45
C PHE A 18 -5.02 -2.10 -5.29
N HIS A 19 -6.22 -2.35 -5.84
CA HIS A 19 -6.90 -3.64 -5.73
C HIS A 19 -7.78 -3.91 -6.95
N HIS A 20 -7.78 -5.15 -7.43
CA HIS A 20 -8.68 -5.63 -8.47
C HIS A 20 -9.11 -7.06 -8.13
N GLN A 21 -10.42 -7.30 -8.01
CA GLN A 21 -10.98 -8.58 -7.54
C GLN A 21 -11.75 -9.34 -8.60
N TRP A 22 -11.44 -9.09 -9.88
CA TRP A 22 -12.10 -9.63 -11.07
C TRP A 22 -13.57 -9.17 -11.25
N ARG A 23 -14.43 -9.36 -10.25
CA ARG A 23 -15.81 -8.85 -10.24
C ARG A 23 -16.09 -7.99 -8.98
N PRO A 24 -16.63 -6.76 -9.13
CA PRO A 24 -16.80 -6.04 -10.39
C PRO A 24 -15.46 -5.76 -11.10
N ASP A 25 -15.51 -5.58 -12.41
CA ASP A 25 -14.36 -5.27 -13.26
C ASP A 25 -13.95 -3.79 -13.08
N LYS A 26 -13.28 -3.51 -11.96
CA LYS A 26 -12.80 -2.19 -11.55
C LYS A 26 -11.45 -2.32 -10.85
N LEU A 27 -10.53 -1.41 -11.19
CA LEU A 27 -9.26 -1.22 -10.50
C LEU A 27 -9.41 -0.09 -9.48
N TYR A 28 -9.42 -0.46 -8.21
CA TYR A 28 -9.47 0.47 -7.10
C TYR A 28 -8.07 1.02 -6.84
N LEU A 29 -7.95 2.34 -6.69
CA LEU A 29 -6.71 3.04 -6.39
C LEU A 29 -6.95 4.00 -5.22
N GLU A 30 -6.08 3.95 -4.23
CA GLU A 30 -6.02 4.99 -3.20
C GLU A 30 -5.54 6.34 -3.78
N PRO A 31 -5.67 7.45 -3.03
CA PRO A 31 -4.96 8.69 -3.34
C PRO A 31 -3.43 8.48 -3.36
N GLY A 32 -2.72 9.25 -4.18
CA GLY A 32 -1.24 9.26 -4.22
C GLY A 32 -0.60 8.61 -5.46
N PHE A 33 -1.36 7.92 -6.30
CA PHE A 33 -0.88 7.52 -7.63
C PHE A 33 -0.80 8.72 -8.56
N SER A 34 0.27 8.81 -9.38
CA SER A 34 0.46 9.95 -10.28
C SER A 34 -0.68 10.04 -11.31
N PRO A 35 -1.06 11.26 -11.75
CA PRO A 35 -2.04 11.45 -12.81
C PRO A 35 -1.64 10.76 -14.11
N ASP A 36 -0.34 10.73 -14.44
CA ASP A 36 0.16 10.05 -15.62
C ASP A 36 -0.01 8.53 -15.55
N THR A 37 0.28 7.92 -14.40
CA THR A 37 0.07 6.48 -14.21
C THR A 37 -1.41 6.13 -14.33
N ARG A 38 -2.30 6.94 -13.76
CA ARG A 38 -3.75 6.76 -13.91
C ARG A 38 -4.17 6.80 -15.38
N ARG A 39 -3.74 7.82 -16.12
CA ARG A 39 -3.99 7.95 -17.57
C ARG A 39 -3.46 6.74 -18.36
N LEU A 40 -2.26 6.26 -18.05
CA LEU A 40 -1.66 5.10 -18.72
C LEU A 40 -2.45 3.80 -18.43
N LEU A 41 -3.02 3.65 -17.24
CA LEU A 41 -3.86 2.49 -16.89
C LEU A 41 -5.20 2.54 -17.62
N GLU A 42 -5.83 3.71 -17.72
CA GLU A 42 -7.07 3.90 -18.50
C GLU A 42 -6.84 3.59 -19.98
N GLN A 43 -5.72 4.04 -20.56
CA GLN A 43 -5.33 3.72 -21.94
C GLN A 43 -5.13 2.21 -22.17
N LYS A 44 -4.77 1.46 -21.13
CA LYS A 44 -4.68 -0.01 -21.15
C LYS A 44 -6.03 -0.71 -20.97
N GLY A 45 -7.12 0.05 -20.78
CA GLY A 45 -8.49 -0.47 -20.67
C GLY A 45 -8.98 -0.68 -19.23
N HIS A 46 -8.22 -0.29 -18.21
CA HIS A 46 -8.67 -0.42 -16.83
C HIS A 46 -9.73 0.63 -16.48
N LYS A 47 -10.79 0.20 -15.78
CA LYS A 47 -11.80 1.09 -15.20
C LYS A 47 -11.37 1.49 -13.80
N LEU A 48 -10.91 2.72 -13.63
CA LEU A 48 -10.37 3.19 -12.36
C LEU A 48 -11.49 3.68 -11.43
N GLU A 49 -11.38 3.34 -10.15
CA GLU A 49 -12.22 3.86 -9.08
C GLU A 49 -11.31 4.35 -7.94
N THR A 50 -11.61 5.51 -7.36
CA THR A 50 -10.85 5.98 -6.19
C THR A 50 -11.44 5.38 -4.92
N ALA A 51 -10.62 4.63 -4.17
CA ALA A 51 -10.98 4.13 -2.84
C ALA A 51 -10.42 5.09 -1.77
N ALA A 52 -11.19 5.36 -0.71
CA ALA A 52 -10.70 6.21 0.40
C ALA A 52 -9.51 5.56 1.11
N ASN A 53 -9.63 4.27 1.41
CA ASN A 53 -8.57 3.42 1.94
C ASN A 53 -8.80 1.95 1.52
N ILE A 54 -7.74 1.16 1.51
CA ILE A 54 -7.76 -0.28 1.24
C ILE A 54 -7.08 -0.99 2.41
N CYS A 55 -7.91 -1.54 3.31
CA CYS A 55 -7.50 -2.32 4.48
C CYS A 55 -6.64 -1.54 5.50
N GLU A 56 -6.36 -2.19 6.62
CA GLU A 56 -5.42 -1.78 7.66
C GLU A 56 -4.30 -2.83 7.76
N ILE A 57 -3.05 -2.38 7.82
CA ILE A 57 -1.88 -3.26 7.98
C ILE A 57 -1.07 -2.82 9.19
N SER A 58 -1.03 -3.66 10.22
CA SER A 58 -0.04 -3.62 11.30
C SER A 58 1.01 -4.70 11.06
N ALA A 59 2.27 -4.32 10.94
CA ALA A 59 3.34 -5.24 10.53
C ALA A 59 4.59 -5.11 11.41
N ILE A 60 5.35 -6.21 11.51
CA ILE A 60 6.68 -6.26 12.11
C ILE A 60 7.61 -6.97 11.13
N GLN A 61 8.76 -6.35 10.83
CA GLN A 61 9.84 -6.96 10.07
C GLN A 61 10.99 -7.32 11.00
N VAL A 62 11.47 -8.56 10.90
CA VAL A 62 12.75 -8.97 11.49
C VAL A 62 13.84 -8.61 10.48
N GLU A 63 14.74 -7.71 10.87
CA GLU A 63 15.87 -7.34 10.04
C GLU A 63 16.99 -8.38 10.12
N ALA A 64 17.91 -8.37 9.15
CA ALA A 64 19.07 -9.28 9.15
C ALA A 64 19.98 -9.10 10.38
N SER A 65 19.93 -7.93 11.02
CA SER A 65 20.60 -7.62 12.28
C SER A 65 19.96 -8.30 13.49
N GLY A 66 18.75 -8.85 13.35
CA GLY A 66 17.91 -9.33 14.45
C GLY A 66 17.01 -8.24 15.07
N TRP A 67 17.15 -6.97 14.67
CA TRP A 67 16.27 -5.90 15.12
C TRP A 67 14.85 -6.06 14.58
N LEU A 68 13.87 -5.62 15.37
CA LEU A 68 12.45 -5.63 15.00
C LEU A 68 12.02 -4.22 14.57
N ALA A 69 11.63 -4.06 13.31
CA ALA A 69 11.03 -2.84 12.80
C ALA A 69 9.50 -2.99 12.78
N GLY A 70 8.80 -2.24 13.63
CA GLY A 70 7.34 -2.19 13.64
C GLY A 70 6.78 -1.08 12.74
N ALA A 71 5.66 -1.35 12.08
CA ALA A 71 4.94 -0.38 11.27
C ALA A 71 3.44 -0.40 11.60
N ALA A 72 2.90 0.78 11.93
CA ALA A 72 1.47 1.02 12.05
C ALA A 72 0.93 1.66 10.77
N ASP A 73 -0.32 1.34 10.40
CA ASP A 73 -0.96 1.91 9.22
C ASP A 73 -1.36 3.37 9.45
N PRO A 74 -0.92 4.33 8.62
CA PRO A 74 -1.30 5.74 8.79
C PRO A 74 -2.78 6.02 8.45
N ARG A 75 -3.51 5.04 7.89
CA ARG A 75 -4.93 5.17 7.51
C ARG A 75 -5.88 5.08 8.71
N VAL A 76 -5.40 4.61 9.85
CA VAL A 76 -6.17 4.49 11.10
C VAL A 76 -5.32 5.00 12.26
N GLU A 77 -5.96 5.24 13.42
CA GLU A 77 -5.21 5.51 14.64
C GLU A 77 -4.50 4.22 15.10
N GLY A 78 -3.18 4.27 15.24
CA GLY A 78 -2.38 3.13 15.65
C GLY A 78 -0.95 3.52 16.01
N LYS A 79 -0.27 2.63 16.74
CA LYS A 79 1.12 2.82 17.15
C LYS A 79 1.87 1.49 17.23
N ALA A 80 3.07 1.45 16.68
CA ALA A 80 4.04 0.40 16.95
C ALA A 80 4.92 0.78 18.16
N ALA A 81 5.13 -0.14 19.09
CA ALA A 81 5.96 0.05 20.28
C ALA A 81 6.69 -1.26 20.64
N GLY A 82 7.84 -1.15 21.32
CA GLY A 82 8.69 -2.28 21.73
C GLY A 82 9.60 -1.92 22.91
N TYR A 83 10.43 -2.86 23.35
CA TYR A 83 11.41 -2.73 24.45
C TYR A 83 12.73 -3.42 24.11
#